data_AF-A0AAN3M862-F1
#
_entry.id   AF-A0AAN3M862-F1
#
_cell.length_a   1.000
_cell.length_b   1.000
_cell.length_c   1.000
_cell.angle_alpha   90.00
_cell.angle_beta   90.00
_cell.angle_gamma   90.00
#
_symmetry.space_group_name_H-M   'P 1'
#
loop_
_entity.id
_entity.type
_entity.pdbx_description
1 polymer ?
#
loop_
_entity_poly.entity_id
_entity_poly.type
_entity_poly.pdbx_seq_one_letter_code
_entity_poly.pdbx_strand_id
1 'polypeptide(L)' 'MEVVVRPVIRNSGAGLNVRADKAEANKCDLCNHREDGPACMAACPTHALICVDRNKLEQLSAEKRRRTALMF' A
#
# COMPACT_ATOMS: atom_id res chain seq x y z
N MET A 1 2.69 7.42 4.68
CA MET A 1 1.29 7.87 4.61
C MET A 1 1.35 9.37 4.57
N GLU A 2 0.93 9.96 3.47
CA GLU A 2 1.03 11.41 3.27
C GLU A 2 -0.38 11.98 3.13
N VAL A 3 -0.61 13.17 3.67
CA VAL A 3 -1.85 13.90 3.44
C VAL A 3 -1.50 15.16 2.66
N VAL A 4 -2.03 15.25 1.44
CA VAL A 4 -1.82 16.40 0.56
C VAL A 4 -3.08 17.24 0.57
N VAL A 5 -2.93 18.55 0.73
CA VAL A 5 -4.03 19.50 0.65
C VAL A 5 -3.95 20.21 -0.68
N ARG A 6 -5.05 20.21 -1.44
CA ARG A 6 -5.15 20.92 -2.71
C ARG A 6 -6.41 21.79 -2.80
N PRO A 7 -6.33 22.98 -3.41
CA PRO A 7 -7.50 23.80 -3.65
C PRO A 7 -8.40 23.12 -4.69
N VAL A 8 -9.70 23.11 -4.42
CA VAL A 8 -10.75 22.56 -5.28
C VAL A 8 -11.91 23.53 -5.40
N ILE A 9 -12.68 23.42 -6.49
CA ILE A 9 -13.97 24.08 -6.63
C ILE A 9 -15.05 23.05 -6.28
N ARG A 10 -15.86 23.35 -5.27
CA ARG A 10 -17.01 22.53 -4.86
C ARG A 10 -18.32 23.24 -5.21
N ASN A 11 -19.27 22.50 -5.76
CA ASN A 11 -20.62 23.01 -5.96
C ASN A 11 -21.38 22.91 -4.63
N SER A 12 -21.58 24.06 -3.98
CA SER A 12 -22.50 24.15 -2.86
C SER A 12 -23.91 23.98 -3.44
N GLY A 13 -24.68 23.00 -2.96
CA GLY A 13 -25.95 22.53 -3.53
C GLY A 13 -27.06 23.56 -3.86
N ALA A 14 -26.80 24.86 -3.66
CA ALA A 14 -27.53 26.00 -4.19
C ALA A 14 -27.06 26.45 -5.60
N GLY A 15 -26.29 25.63 -6.33
CA GLY A 15 -25.80 25.97 -7.68
C GLY A 15 -24.64 26.96 -7.70
N LEU A 16 -23.95 27.15 -6.57
CA LEU A 16 -22.82 28.08 -6.43
C LEU A 16 -21.50 27.33 -6.33
N ASN A 17 -20.54 27.69 -7.18
CA ASN A 17 -19.17 27.20 -7.15
C ASN A 17 -18.35 27.94 -6.08
N VAL A 18 -17.85 27.22 -5.08
CA VAL A 18 -17.06 27.76 -3.95
C VAL A 18 -15.65 27.19 -3.97
N ARG A 19 -14.64 28.05 -3.76
CA ARG A 19 -13.25 27.61 -3.54
C ARG A 19 -13.10 27.02 -2.14
N ALA A 20 -12.44 25.88 -2.06
CA ALA A 20 -12.23 25.16 -0.82
C ALA A 20 -10.95 24.35 -0.87
N ASP A 21 -10.42 23.98 0.29
CA ASP A 21 -9.30 23.05 0.39
C ASP A 21 -9.80 21.63 0.60
N LYS A 22 -9.24 20.68 -0.15
CA LYS A 22 -9.50 19.25 -0.02
C LYS A 22 -8.24 18.55 0.47
N ALA A 23 -8.36 17.87 1.60
CA ALA A 23 -7.33 16.98 2.09
C ALA A 23 -7.48 15.60 1.45
N GLU A 24 -6.36 15.03 0.97
CA GLU A 24 -6.30 13.73 0.32
C GLU A 24 -5.22 12.87 0.95
N ALA A 25 -5.58 11.63 1.28
CA ALA A 25 -4.74 10.71 2.00
C ALA A 25 -4.08 9.72 1.03
N ASN A 26 -2.79 9.89 0.79
CA ASN A 26 -1.99 9.07 -0.12
C ASN A 26 -1.29 7.94 0.63
N LYS A 27 -1.57 6.71 0.21
CA LYS A 27 -0.98 5.47 0.74
C LYS A 27 -0.41 4.64 -0.41
N CYS A 28 0.60 3.83 -0.10
CA CYS A 28 1.02 2.74 -0.98
C CYS A 28 -0.18 1.85 -1.33
N ASP A 29 -0.45 1.75 -2.63
CA ASP A 29 -1.53 1.00 -3.27
C ASP A 29 -1.06 -0.39 -3.74
N LEU A 30 0.16 -0.79 -3.35
CA LEU A 30 0.84 -2.01 -3.80
C LEU A 30 1.05 -2.08 -5.33
N CYS A 31 1.03 -0.93 -6.01
CA CYS A 31 1.10 -0.83 -7.47
C CYS A 31 0.02 -1.69 -8.15
N ASN A 32 -1.21 -1.72 -7.63
CA ASN A 32 -2.31 -2.55 -8.16
C ASN A 32 -2.61 -2.34 -9.67
N HIS A 33 -2.19 -1.20 -10.22
CA HIS A 33 -2.35 -0.86 -11.63
C HIS A 33 -1.25 -1.43 -12.55
N ARG A 34 -0.18 -2.03 -12.01
CA ARG A 34 0.99 -2.47 -12.77
C ARG A 34 1.06 -4.00 -12.84
N GLU A 35 1.16 -4.54 -14.05
CA GLU A 35 1.22 -5.98 -14.29
C GLU A 35 2.52 -6.63 -13.79
N ASP A 36 3.66 -5.94 -13.89
CA ASP A 36 4.95 -6.41 -13.37
C ASP A 36 5.01 -6.46 -11.83
N GLY A 37 3.95 -6.03 -11.15
CA GLY A 37 3.87 -5.95 -9.70
C GLY A 37 4.57 -4.73 -9.07
N PRO A 38 4.80 -4.76 -7.74
CA PRO A 38 5.33 -3.62 -6.99
C PRO A 38 6.66 -3.08 -7.50
N ALA A 39 6.66 -1.80 -7.89
CA ALA A 39 7.85 -1.11 -8.40
C ALA A 39 9.00 -1.09 -7.40
N CYS A 40 8.70 -0.99 -6.11
CA CYS A 40 9.70 -1.02 -5.04
C CYS A 40 10.48 -2.33 -4.96
N MET A 41 9.88 -3.47 -5.36
CA MET A 41 10.61 -4.74 -5.42
C MET A 41 11.59 -4.75 -6.59
N ALA A 42 11.15 -4.33 -7.78
CA ALA A 42 12.00 -4.28 -8.97
C ALA A 42 13.17 -3.30 -8.81
N ALA A 43 12.98 -2.20 -8.07
CA ALA A 43 14.02 -1.20 -7.82
C ALA A 43 15.01 -1.60 -6.72
N CYS A 44 14.72 -2.62 -5.89
CA CYS A 44 15.54 -2.97 -4.74
C CYS A 44 16.78 -3.79 -5.15
N PRO A 45 18.00 -3.25 -5.09
CA PRO A 45 19.19 -3.94 -5.59
C PRO A 45 19.55 -5.18 -4.76
N THR A 46 19.22 -5.17 -3.47
CA THR A 46 19.50 -6.28 -2.54
C THR A 46 18.39 -7.32 -2.50
N HIS A 47 17.28 -7.12 -3.23
CA HIS A 47 16.12 -8.00 -3.22
C HIS A 47 15.54 -8.22 -1.81
N ALA A 48 15.64 -7.20 -0.94
CA ALA A 48 15.16 -7.29 0.44
C ALA A 48 13.62 -7.22 0.54
N LEU A 49 12.96 -6.66 -0.47
CA LEU A 49 11.50 -6.52 -0.50
C LEU A 49 10.88 -7.67 -1.29
N ILE A 50 9.91 -8.34 -0.68
CA ILE A 50 9.09 -9.38 -1.31
C ILE A 50 7.61 -9.11 -1.03
N CYS A 51 6.75 -9.41 -2.00
CA CYS A 51 5.31 -9.33 -1.81
C CYS A 51 4.85 -10.66 -1.20
N VAL A 52 4.18 -10.58 -0.05
CA VAL A 52 3.71 -11.75 0.68
C VAL A 52 2.18 -11.71 0.67
N ASP A 53 1.59 -12.67 -0.03
CA ASP A 53 0.15 -12.90 0.05
C ASP A 53 -0.23 -13.66 1.32
N ARG A 54 -1.53 -13.82 1.54
CA ARG A 54 -2.06 -14.47 2.75
C ARG A 54 -1.64 -15.93 2.86
N ASN A 55 -1.65 -16.69 1.76
CA ASN A 55 -1.28 -18.11 1.77
C ASN A 55 0.21 -18.26 2.10
N LYS A 56 1.05 -17.42 1.49
CA LYS A 56 2.49 -17.42 1.75
C LYS A 56 2.80 -17.02 3.18
N LEU A 57 2.06 -16.05 3.73
CA LEU A 57 2.20 -15.65 5.13
C LEU A 57 1.88 -16.80 6.09
N GLU A 58 0.81 -17.55 5.83
CA GLU A 58 0.42 -18.73 6.61
C GLU A 58 1.48 -19.84 6.54
N GLN A 59 2.01 -20.11 5.34
CA GLN A 59 3.11 -21.05 5.13
C GLN A 59 4.35 -20.64 5.94
N LEU A 60 4.77 -19.38 5.86
CA LEU A 60 5.92 -18.87 6.60
C LEU A 60 5.71 -18.97 8.12
N SER A 61 4.50 -18.68 8.59
CA SER A 61 4.13 -18.84 10.01
C SER A 61 4.18 -20.31 10.45
N ALA A 62 3.66 -21.23 9.64
CA ALA A 62 3.70 -22.66 9.92
C ALA A 62 5.13 -23.21 9.90
N GLU A 63 5.97 -22.76 8.97
CA GLU A 63 7.38 -23.13 8.89
C GLU A 63 8.17 -22.63 10.10
N LYS A 64 7.97 -21.38 10.53
CA LYS A 64 8.59 -20.85 11.76
C LYS A 64 8.23 -21.70 12.98
N ARG A 65 6.95 -22.05 13.15
CA ARG A 65 6.48 -22.92 14.24
C ARG A 65 7.13 -24.31 14.19
N ARG A 66 7.21 -24.92 13.01
CA ARG A 66 7.88 -26.22 12.81
C ARG A 66 9.36 -26.16 13.17
N ARG A 67 10.08 -25.13 12.70
CA ARG A 67 11.52 -24.97 12.99
C ARG A 67 11.79 -24.83 14.48
N THR A 68 11.02 -24.03 15.21
CA THR A 68 11.17 -23.91 16.67
C THR A 68 10.88 -25.24 17.38
N ALA A 69 9.84 -25.98 16.93
CA ALA A 69 9.51 -27.28 17.51
C ALA A 69 10.57 -28.36 17.26
N LEU A 70 11.31 -28.27 16.15
CA LEU A 70 12.39 -29.19 15.75
C LEU A 70 13.79 -28.71 16.20
N MET A 71 13.89 -27.61 16.96
CA MET A 71 15.16 -27.06 17.44
C MET A 71 15.62 -27.67 18.79
N PHE A 72 15.10 -28.85 19.13
CA PHE A 72 15.56 -29.71 20.22
C PHE A 72 16.20 -30.96 19.62
#